data_AF-A0A914RNT0-F1
#
_entry.id   AF-A0A914RNT0-F1
#
_cell.length_a   1.000
_cell.length_b   1.000
_cell.length_c   1.000
_cell.angle_alpha   90.00
_cell.angle_beta   90.00
_cell.angle_gamma   90.00
#
_symmetry.space_group_name_H-M   'P 1'
#
loop_
_entity.id
_entity.type
_entity.pdbx_description
1 polymer ?
#
loop_
_entity_poly.entity_id
_entity_poly.type
_entity_poly.pdbx_seq_one_letter_code
_entity_poly.pdbx_strand_id
1 'polypeptide(L)'
;MGLYRASQMKAMTDLDEKSRKSASKDLGKKATERWECILHYLALPSQKSEQGVSGATKQLFRAAGLTSGGEGCIMRMITAGEGDMEITSAGFQFLLLNQTEQIWIYILHYLRLEESMGKNVMAELDFLLKYAFYQLSVCSILGKTE
;
A
#
# COMPACT_ATOMS: atom_id res chain seq x y z
N MET A 1 -16.49 0.90 48.84
CA MET A 1 -15.89 1.93 47.97
C MET A 1 -14.84 1.40 47.00
N GLY A 2 -13.98 0.42 47.35
CA GLY A 2 -12.91 -0.07 46.44
C GLY A 2 -13.37 -0.89 45.22
N LEU A 3 -14.45 -1.66 45.33
CA LEU A 3 -14.93 -2.54 44.25
C LEU A 3 -15.49 -1.77 43.05
N TYR A 4 -16.15 -0.63 43.29
CA TYR A 4 -16.72 0.20 42.23
C TYR A 4 -15.65 0.85 41.33
N ARG A 5 -14.51 1.25 41.92
CA ARG A 5 -13.36 1.79 41.16
C ARG A 5 -12.68 0.73 40.30
N ALA A 6 -12.52 -0.49 40.80
CA ALA A 6 -11.95 -1.60 40.02
C ALA A 6 -12.83 -2.00 38.83
N SER A 7 -14.17 -2.05 39.02
CA SER A 7 -15.11 -2.31 37.93
C SER A 7 -15.13 -1.21 36.87
N GLN A 8 -15.00 0.07 37.26
CA GLN A 8 -14.88 1.16 36.28
C GLN A 8 -13.58 1.11 35.48
N MET A 9 -12.44 0.83 36.12
CA MET A 9 -11.16 0.69 35.42
C MET A 9 -11.19 -0.47 34.41
N LYS A 10 -11.79 -1.62 34.78
CA LYS A 10 -11.93 -2.77 33.89
C LYS A 10 -12.83 -2.46 32.68
N ALA A 11 -13.94 -1.75 32.90
CA ALA A 11 -14.82 -1.32 31.81
C ALA A 11 -14.12 -0.35 30.84
N MET A 12 -13.26 0.54 31.36
CA MET A 12 -12.48 1.47 30.54
C MET A 12 -11.43 0.75 29.69
N THR A 13 -10.72 -0.24 30.24
CA THR A 13 -9.74 -1.02 29.48
C THR A 13 -10.39 -1.90 28.41
N ASP A 14 -11.58 -2.45 28.68
CA ASP A 14 -12.33 -3.26 27.72
C ASP A 14 -12.89 -2.41 26.56
N LEU A 15 -13.29 -1.16 26.84
CA LEU A 15 -13.71 -0.20 25.81
C LEU A 15 -12.56 0.22 24.91
N ASP A 16 -11.36 0.46 25.47
CA ASP A 16 -10.16 0.77 24.70
C ASP A 16 -9.74 -0.41 23.80
N GLU A 17 -9.81 -1.64 24.31
CA GLU A 17 -9.48 -2.84 23.53
C GLU A 17 -10.52 -3.10 22.42
N LYS A 18 -11.80 -2.92 22.71
CA LYS A 18 -12.87 -3.05 21.70
C LYS A 18 -12.75 -1.98 20.62
N SER A 19 -12.43 -0.74 20.99
CA SER A 19 -12.21 0.37 20.07
C SER A 19 -10.97 0.15 19.20
N ARG A 20 -9.91 -0.44 19.76
CA ARG A 20 -8.69 -0.79 19.02
C ARG A 20 -8.94 -1.93 18.03
N LYS A 21 -9.70 -2.94 18.41
CA LYS A 21 -10.12 -4.06 17.52
C LYS A 21 -11.08 -3.62 16.42
N SER A 22 -12.00 -2.70 16.69
CA SER A 22 -12.86 -2.13 15.64
C SER A 22 -12.06 -1.24 14.69
N ALA A 23 -11.18 -0.40 15.22
CA ALA A 23 -10.29 0.43 14.41
C ALA A 23 -9.37 -0.41 13.53
N SER A 24 -8.81 -1.51 14.03
CA SER A 24 -7.96 -2.41 13.23
C SER A 24 -8.75 -3.09 12.10
N LYS A 25 -10.00 -3.49 12.35
CA LYS A 25 -10.89 -4.05 11.32
C LYS A 25 -11.22 -3.03 10.23
N ASP A 26 -11.51 -1.80 10.62
CA ASP A 26 -11.81 -0.71 9.69
C ASP A 26 -10.57 -0.32 8.85
N LEU A 27 -9.38 -0.33 9.46
CA LEU A 27 -8.11 -0.10 8.77
C LEU A 27 -7.79 -1.21 7.77
N GLY A 28 -8.01 -2.47 8.14
CA GLY A 28 -7.83 -3.60 7.23
C GLY A 28 -8.72 -3.49 5.99
N LYS A 29 -10.01 -3.17 6.19
CA LYS A 29 -10.95 -2.94 5.09
C LYS A 29 -10.50 -1.79 4.17
N LYS A 30 -10.14 -0.64 4.76
CA LYS A 30 -9.63 0.50 3.98
C LYS A 30 -8.35 0.16 3.22
N ALA A 31 -7.43 -0.59 3.81
CA ALA A 31 -6.21 -1.01 3.14
C ALA A 31 -6.51 -1.89 1.91
N THR A 32 -7.44 -2.84 2.05
CA THR A 32 -7.89 -3.68 0.92
C THR A 32 -8.52 -2.84 -0.18
N GLU A 33 -9.47 -1.96 0.15
CA GLU A 33 -10.12 -1.07 -0.83
C GLU A 33 -9.10 -0.19 -1.57
N ARG A 34 -8.11 0.35 -0.85
CA ARG A 34 -7.05 1.15 -1.45
C ARG A 34 -6.16 0.33 -2.38
N TRP A 35 -5.86 -0.92 -2.02
CA TRP A 35 -5.09 -1.81 -2.88
C TRP A 35 -5.86 -2.17 -4.15
N GLU A 36 -7.16 -2.47 -4.05
CA GLU A 36 -8.03 -2.74 -5.19
C GLU A 36 -8.10 -1.55 -6.16
N CYS A 37 -8.17 -0.31 -5.65
CA CYS A 37 -8.11 0.88 -6.52
C CYS A 37 -6.80 0.95 -7.32
N ILE A 38 -5.67 0.61 -6.70
CA ILE A 38 -4.35 0.60 -7.34
C ILE A 38 -4.28 -0.48 -8.43
N LEU A 39 -4.75 -1.70 -8.13
CA LEU A 39 -4.77 -2.80 -9.10
C LEU A 39 -5.76 -2.54 -10.24
N HIS A 40 -6.92 -1.94 -9.96
CA HIS A 40 -7.91 -1.60 -10.97
C HIS A 40 -7.36 -0.57 -11.96
N TYR A 41 -6.62 0.42 -11.47
CA TYR A 41 -5.91 1.35 -12.34
C TYR A 41 -4.84 0.66 -13.20
N LEU A 42 -4.08 -0.28 -12.63
CA LEU A 42 -3.08 -1.03 -13.40
C LEU A 42 -3.73 -1.88 -14.50
N ALA A 43 -4.82 -2.58 -14.19
CA ALA A 43 -5.53 -3.47 -15.12
C ALA A 43 -6.23 -2.71 -16.26
N LEU A 44 -6.86 -1.59 -15.92
CA LEU A 44 -7.61 -0.75 -16.85
C LEU A 44 -7.28 0.73 -16.57
N PRO A 45 -6.19 1.25 -17.16
CA PRO A 45 -5.89 2.67 -17.11
C PRO A 45 -7.01 3.43 -17.83
N SER A 46 -7.89 4.10 -17.08
CA SER A 46 -9.01 4.87 -17.62
C SER A 46 -9.18 6.15 -16.81
N GLN A 47 -9.82 7.17 -17.40
CA GLN A 47 -10.09 8.43 -16.69
C GLN A 47 -10.84 8.25 -15.35
N LYS A 48 -11.64 7.17 -15.20
CA LYS A 48 -12.34 6.87 -13.95
C LYS A 48 -11.43 6.24 -12.90
N SER A 49 -10.55 5.32 -13.28
CA SER A 49 -9.60 4.68 -12.37
C SER A 49 -8.46 5.63 -11.97
N GLU A 50 -8.18 6.63 -12.80
CA GLU A 50 -7.18 7.68 -12.55
C GLU A 50 -7.42 8.55 -11.32
N GLN A 51 -8.68 8.78 -10.94
CA GLN A 51 -9.04 9.59 -9.77
C GLN A 51 -8.78 8.87 -8.44
N GLY A 52 -8.68 7.53 -8.48
CA GLY A 52 -8.47 6.71 -7.29
C GLY A 52 -7.00 6.56 -6.87
N VAL A 53 -6.06 6.95 -7.73
CA VAL A 53 -4.64 6.60 -7.61
C VAL A 53 -3.74 7.83 -7.67
N SER A 54 -2.73 7.87 -6.79
CA SER A 54 -1.80 9.00 -6.68
C SER A 54 -0.89 9.13 -7.90
N GLY A 55 -0.43 10.36 -8.20
CA GLY A 55 0.54 10.59 -9.27
C GLY A 55 1.84 9.80 -9.10
N ALA A 56 2.29 9.62 -7.86
CA ALA A 56 3.48 8.81 -7.53
C ALA A 56 3.30 7.34 -7.92
N THR A 57 2.12 6.76 -7.66
CA THR A 57 1.80 5.38 -8.07
C THR A 57 1.76 5.24 -9.59
N LYS A 58 1.19 6.23 -10.30
CA LYS A 58 1.19 6.25 -11.77
C LYS A 58 2.62 6.29 -12.33
N GLN A 59 3.46 7.15 -11.75
CA GLN A 59 4.87 7.26 -12.11
C GLN A 59 5.63 5.96 -11.82
N LEU A 60 5.37 5.34 -10.67
CA LEU A 60 5.95 4.05 -10.29
C LEU A 60 5.61 2.97 -11.31
N PHE A 61 4.36 2.85 -11.74
CA PHE A 61 3.96 1.85 -12.74
C PHE A 61 4.63 2.07 -14.10
N ARG A 62 4.79 3.33 -14.53
CA ARG A 62 5.52 3.66 -15.75
C ARG A 62 7.02 3.34 -15.61
N ALA A 63 7.65 3.75 -14.51
CA ALA A 63 9.06 3.52 -14.23
C ALA A 63 9.40 2.03 -14.05
N ALA A 64 8.47 1.26 -13.47
CA ALA A 64 8.56 -0.18 -13.32
C ALA A 64 8.26 -0.96 -14.61
N GLY A 65 7.83 -0.28 -15.68
CA GLY A 65 7.46 -0.91 -16.94
C GLY A 65 6.18 -1.76 -16.85
N LEU A 66 5.33 -1.51 -15.86
CA LEU A 66 4.03 -2.19 -15.71
C LEU A 66 2.94 -1.58 -16.61
N THR A 67 3.13 -0.32 -17.04
CA THR A 67 2.31 0.33 -18.06
C THR A 67 3.17 0.90 -19.19
N SER A 68 2.65 0.92 -20.42
CA SER A 68 3.38 1.22 -21.66
C SER A 68 3.80 2.68 -21.86
N GLY A 69 3.54 3.57 -20.89
CA GLY A 69 3.83 5.01 -20.96
C GLY A 69 5.22 5.45 -20.47
N GLY A 70 6.18 4.53 -20.38
CA GLY A 70 7.55 4.81 -19.92
C GLY A 70 8.49 5.31 -21.04
N GLU A 71 9.63 5.89 -20.64
CA GLU A 71 10.62 6.64 -21.45
C GLU A 71 11.22 5.90 -22.68
N GLY A 72 10.91 4.61 -22.87
CA GLY A 72 11.23 3.86 -24.08
C GLY A 72 10.22 4.04 -25.24
N CYS A 73 9.10 4.73 -25.01
CA CYS A 73 8.01 4.92 -25.99
C CYS A 73 7.94 6.34 -26.57
N ILE A 74 9.02 7.14 -26.52
CA ILE A 74 9.04 8.47 -27.16
C ILE A 74 8.67 8.38 -28.66
N MET A 75 8.92 7.23 -29.31
CA MET A 75 8.48 6.97 -30.69
C MET A 75 6.98 6.72 -30.86
N ARG A 76 6.26 6.23 -29.83
CA ARG A 76 4.82 5.91 -29.88
C ARG A 76 3.94 7.11 -29.46
N MET A 77 4.47 8.02 -28.66
CA MET A 77 3.79 9.27 -28.25
C MET A 77 3.46 10.20 -29.43
N ILE A 78 4.18 10.11 -30.54
CA ILE A 78 3.91 10.95 -31.73
C ILE A 78 2.69 10.41 -32.50
N THR A 79 2.35 9.13 -32.35
CA THR A 79 1.28 8.47 -33.13
C THR A 79 0.03 8.14 -32.32
N ALA A 80 0.16 7.94 -31.01
CA ALA A 80 -0.96 7.62 -30.14
C ALA A 80 -1.21 8.82 -29.21
N GLY A 81 -2.41 9.42 -29.31
CA GLY A 81 -2.84 10.49 -28.42
C GLY A 81 -2.80 10.06 -26.95
N GLU A 82 -2.96 11.03 -26.04
CA GLU A 82 -2.94 10.94 -24.57
C GLU A 82 -3.71 9.77 -23.90
N GLY A 83 -4.44 8.95 -24.65
CA GLY A 83 -5.32 7.89 -24.17
C GLY A 83 -4.83 6.45 -24.30
N ASP A 84 -3.63 6.16 -24.82
CA ASP A 84 -3.19 4.77 -25.09
C ASP A 84 -2.22 4.21 -24.03
N MET A 85 -2.52 4.44 -22.75
CA MET A 85 -1.80 3.76 -21.68
C MET A 85 -2.33 2.34 -21.54
N GLU A 86 -1.51 1.37 -21.90
CA GLU A 86 -1.85 -0.04 -21.84
C GLU A 86 -1.02 -0.74 -20.75
N ILE A 87 -1.60 -1.78 -20.16
CA ILE A 87 -0.90 -2.68 -19.25
C ILE A 87 0.10 -3.53 -20.06
N THR A 88 1.33 -3.64 -19.56
CA THR A 88 2.37 -4.45 -20.21
C THR A 88 2.24 -5.92 -19.83
N SER A 89 2.98 -6.81 -20.51
CA SER A 89 3.09 -8.22 -20.10
C SER A 89 3.59 -8.38 -18.66
N ALA A 90 4.54 -7.55 -18.22
CA ALA A 90 5.01 -7.52 -16.84
C ALA A 90 3.92 -7.03 -15.87
N GLY A 91 3.13 -6.03 -16.27
CA GLY A 91 1.96 -5.58 -15.51
C GLY A 91 0.92 -6.69 -15.32
N PHE A 92 0.62 -7.46 -16.37
CA PHE A 92 -0.27 -8.62 -16.26
C PHE A 92 0.28 -9.72 -15.36
N GLN A 93 1.58 -10.02 -15.48
CA GLN A 93 2.24 -10.99 -14.60
C GLN A 93 2.16 -10.55 -13.14
N PHE A 94 2.36 -9.26 -12.86
CA PHE A 94 2.21 -8.69 -11.52
C PHE A 94 0.80 -8.88 -10.94
N LEU A 95 -0.25 -8.69 -11.75
CA LEU A 95 -1.65 -8.91 -11.31
C LEU A 95 -1.96 -10.36 -10.91
N LEU A 96 -1.22 -11.34 -11.46
CA LEU A 96 -1.41 -12.77 -11.17
C LEU A 96 -0.71 -13.24 -9.89
N LEU A 97 0.16 -12.41 -9.30
CA LEU A 97 0.84 -12.73 -8.06
C LEU A 97 -0.11 -12.70 -6.86
N ASN A 98 0.30 -13.32 -5.75
CA ASN A 98 -0.47 -13.21 -4.52
C ASN A 98 -0.34 -11.80 -3.90
N GLN A 99 -1.30 -11.39 -3.06
CA GLN A 99 -1.32 -10.04 -2.51
C GLN A 99 -0.03 -9.67 -1.77
N THR A 100 0.58 -10.60 -1.04
CA THR A 100 1.83 -10.37 -0.31
C THR A 100 2.99 -10.07 -1.26
N GLU A 101 3.15 -10.86 -2.32
CA GLU A 101 4.16 -10.66 -3.37
C GLU A 101 3.96 -9.32 -4.08
N GLN A 102 2.71 -9.00 -4.43
CA GLN A 102 2.39 -7.75 -5.10
C GLN A 102 2.81 -6.53 -4.25
N ILE A 103 2.51 -6.54 -2.94
CA ILE A 103 2.90 -5.47 -2.02
C ILE A 103 4.42 -5.34 -1.94
N TRP A 104 5.15 -6.45 -1.80
CA TRP A 104 6.61 -6.41 -1.73
C TRP A 104 7.25 -5.87 -3.00
N ILE A 105 6.80 -6.34 -4.17
CA ILE A 105 7.29 -5.86 -5.45
C ILE A 105 6.99 -4.37 -5.61
N TYR A 106 5.80 -3.93 -5.22
CA TYR A 106 5.42 -2.52 -5.24
C TYR A 106 6.35 -1.67 -4.36
N ILE A 107 6.65 -2.11 -3.13
CA ILE A 107 7.58 -1.42 -2.23
C ILE A 107 8.99 -1.36 -2.83
N LEU A 108 9.48 -2.45 -3.43
CA LEU A 108 10.79 -2.47 -4.08
C LEU A 108 10.88 -1.49 -5.26
N HIS A 109 9.84 -1.43 -6.09
CA HIS A 109 9.76 -0.44 -7.16
C HIS A 109 9.69 0.99 -6.63
N TYR A 110 8.98 1.21 -5.52
CA TYR A 110 8.94 2.51 -4.84
C TYR A 110 10.32 2.94 -4.36
N LEU A 111 11.05 2.05 -3.67
CA LEU A 111 12.39 2.36 -3.18
C LEU A 111 13.37 2.67 -4.33
N ARG A 112 13.30 1.93 -5.45
CA ARG A 112 14.09 2.22 -6.66
C ARG A 112 13.73 3.56 -7.29
N LEU A 113 12.44 3.90 -7.30
CA LEU A 113 11.98 5.19 -7.81
C LEU A 113 12.53 6.34 -6.93
N GLU A 114 12.44 6.22 -5.61
CA GLU A 114 12.98 7.21 -4.68
C GLU A 114 14.51 7.34 -4.81
N GLU A 115 15.23 6.23 -5.02
CA GLU A 115 16.67 6.21 -5.31
C GLU A 115 17.00 7.00 -6.56
N SER A 116 16.24 6.79 -7.65
CA SER A 116 16.43 7.51 -8.91
C SER A 116 16.17 9.01 -8.80
N MET A 117 15.36 9.43 -7.81
CA MET A 117 15.13 10.85 -7.47
C MET A 117 16.15 11.41 -6.46
N GLY A 118 17.20 10.65 -6.12
CA GLY A 118 18.27 11.09 -5.23
C GLY A 118 17.89 11.11 -3.74
N LYS A 119 16.81 10.41 -3.36
CA LYS A 119 16.38 10.33 -1.96
C LYS A 119 17.14 9.22 -1.22
N ASN A 120 17.22 9.36 0.10
CA ASN A 120 17.92 8.39 0.95
C ASN A 120 17.06 7.14 1.18
N VAL A 121 17.26 6.13 0.33
CA VAL A 121 16.59 4.83 0.40
C VAL A 121 16.79 4.13 1.74
N MET A 122 17.97 4.28 2.36
CA MET A 122 18.27 3.62 3.64
C MET A 122 17.39 4.16 4.77
N ALA A 123 17.10 5.46 4.77
CA ALA A 123 16.20 6.08 5.75
C ALA A 123 14.74 5.60 5.56
N GLU A 124 14.29 5.48 4.30
CA GLU A 124 12.95 5.00 3.97
C GLU A 124 12.78 3.52 4.35
N LEU A 125 13.78 2.69 4.05
CA LEU A 125 13.80 1.28 4.43
C LEU A 125 13.83 1.10 5.95
N ASP A 126 14.65 1.88 6.66
CA ASP A 126 14.70 1.87 8.12
C ASP A 126 13.33 2.24 8.73
N PHE A 127 12.65 3.24 8.18
CA PHE A 127 11.28 3.59 8.58
C PHE A 127 10.29 2.45 8.34
N LEU A 128 10.29 1.85 7.15
CA LEU A 128 9.41 0.73 6.80
C LEU A 128 9.64 -0.48 7.71
N LEU A 129 10.89 -0.83 7.99
CA LEU A 129 11.25 -1.93 8.89
C LEU A 129 10.84 -1.62 10.33
N LYS A 130 11.07 -0.40 10.82
CA LYS A 130 10.59 0.03 12.14
C LYS A 130 9.08 -0.10 12.25
N TYR A 131 8.33 0.32 11.24
CA TYR A 131 6.87 0.20 11.23
C TYR A 131 6.41 -1.27 11.24
N ALA A 132 7.02 -2.10 10.40
CA ALA A 132 6.72 -3.53 10.31
C ALA A 132 7.00 -4.26 11.64
N PHE A 133 8.15 -4.01 12.26
CA PHE A 133 8.51 -4.63 13.53
C PHE A 133 7.75 -4.06 14.73
N TYR A 134 7.39 -2.77 14.70
CA TYR A 134 6.58 -2.15 15.75
C TYR A 134 5.20 -2.80 15.84
N GLN A 135 4.51 -3.01 14.72
CA GLN A 135 3.21 -3.71 14.69
C GLN A 135 3.31 -5.16 15.18
N LEU A 136 4.35 -5.90 14.77
CA LEU A 136 4.60 -7.26 15.24
C LEU A 136 4.85 -7.32 16.76
N SER A 137 5.60 -6.36 17.30
CA SER A 137 5.87 -6.28 18.74
C SER A 137 4.60 -5.99 19.55
N VAL A 138 3.75 -5.05 19.10
CA VAL A 138 2.47 -4.74 19.76
C VAL A 138 1.51 -5.93 19.72
N CYS A 139 1.41 -6.64 18.58
CA CYS A 139 0.63 -7.89 18.50
C CYS A 139 1.19 -9.00 19.41
N SER A 140 2.52 -9.13 19.55
CA SER A 140 3.14 -10.13 20.42
C SER A 140 2.96 -9.83 21.92
N ILE A 141 2.81 -8.56 22.29
CA ILE A 141 2.55 -8.13 23.68
C ILE A 141 1.07 -8.35 24.05
N LEU A 142 0.15 -8.14 23.10
CA LEU A 142 -1.29 -8.36 23.32
C LEU A 142 -1.72 -9.84 23.22
N GLY A 143 -0.91 -10.69 22.59
CA GLY A 143 -1.14 -12.14 22.49
C GLY A 143 -0.59 -12.98 23.65
N LYS A 144 -0.06 -12.36 24.71
CA LYS A 144 0.56 -13.05 25.87
C LYS A 144 -0.18 -12.87 27.20
N THR A 145 -1.43 -12.42 27.17
CA THR A 145 -2.32 -12.50 28.34
C THR A 145 -3.39 -13.54 28.08
N GLU A 146 -2.99 -14.81 28.03
CA GLU A 146 -3.86 -15.95 28.35
C GLU A 146 -3.36 -16.59 29.65
#